data_AF-A0AA43CHN8-F1
#
_entry.id   AF-A0AA43CHN8-F1
#
_cell.length_a   1.000
_cell.length_b   1.000
_cell.length_c   1.000
_cell.angle_alpha   90.00
_cell.angle_beta   90.00
_cell.angle_gamma   90.00
#
_symmetry.space_group_name_H-M   'P 1'
#
loop_
_entity.id
_entity.type
_entity.pdbx_description
1 polymer ?
#
loop_
_entity_poly.entity_id
_entity_poly.type
_entity_poly.pdbx_seq_one_letter_code
_entity_poly.pdbx_strand_id
1 'polypeptide(L)'
;ERFDIVMIITALPFDFTTKTEVTDEITFSKEEINSLYEWVEQGGSLLVFSEHAPLDQAINPLLNRFGIESSIGTTIDSLNYNKEIGRTGWIEFSNQNGGLKSQHPILKGRTEKERVTKLMTFGGSALTGKKYTNLLELSETSENVMHSTGVGPIGKGNSQALAGIVGKGKVVALGDSNGFTAMIFNEEDGSKQPAGMNLKEYDWKQFVLNTLHWLSKN
;
A
#
# COMPACT_ATOMS: atom_id res chain seq x y z
N GLU A 1 -0.66 -6.53 26.83
CA GLU A 1 -0.51 -7.49 25.71
C GLU A 1 0.82 -7.20 25.00
N ARG A 2 1.46 -8.20 24.38
CA ARG A 2 2.68 -8.01 23.60
C ARG A 2 2.35 -8.31 22.14
N PHE A 3 2.36 -7.28 21.30
CA PHE A 3 2.20 -7.42 19.86
C PHE A 3 3.59 -7.51 19.22
N ASP A 4 3.75 -8.36 18.21
CA ASP A 4 4.96 -8.42 17.38
C ASP A 4 4.80 -7.58 16.11
N ILE A 5 3.58 -7.49 15.57
CA ILE A 5 3.23 -6.69 14.39
C ILE A 5 1.92 -5.95 14.67
N VAL A 6 1.89 -4.66 14.36
CA VAL A 6 0.66 -3.87 14.27
C VAL A 6 0.36 -3.66 12.78
N MET A 7 -0.86 -4.03 12.35
CA MET A 7 -1.35 -3.80 11.00
C MET A 7 -2.48 -2.76 11.06
N ILE A 8 -2.34 -1.67 10.30
CA ILE A 8 -3.37 -0.63 10.16
C ILE A 8 -3.84 -0.65 8.71
N ILE A 9 -5.00 -1.24 8.48
CA ILE A 9 -5.66 -1.33 7.18
C ILE A 9 -6.93 -0.47 7.20
N THR A 10 -7.10 0.38 6.18
CA THR A 10 -8.29 1.23 6.01
C THR A 10 -8.63 2.02 7.29
N ALA A 11 -7.73 2.92 7.70
CA ALA A 11 -7.99 3.82 8.83
C ALA A 11 -9.13 4.78 8.49
N LEU A 12 -10.28 4.61 9.14
CA LEU A 12 -11.45 5.46 8.94
C LEU A 12 -11.55 6.45 10.11
N PRO A 13 -11.79 7.75 9.85
CA PRO A 13 -12.08 8.70 10.92
C PRO A 13 -13.53 8.58 11.46
N PHE A 14 -14.36 7.74 10.84
CA PHE A 14 -15.76 7.52 11.20
C PHE A 14 -16.19 6.07 10.94
N ASP A 15 -17.32 5.66 11.52
CA ASP A 15 -17.88 4.32 11.30
C ASP A 15 -18.21 4.11 9.81
N PHE A 16 -17.73 3.01 9.25
CA PHE A 16 -17.95 2.67 7.84
C PHE A 16 -19.45 2.72 7.50
N THR A 17 -19.79 3.32 6.34
CA THR A 17 -21.16 3.60 5.84
C THR A 17 -21.94 4.73 6.52
N THR A 18 -21.41 5.37 7.57
CA THR A 18 -22.14 6.44 8.27
C THR A 18 -21.98 7.83 7.65
N LYS A 19 -20.91 8.04 6.86
CA LYS A 19 -20.65 9.28 6.13
C LYS A 19 -20.21 8.97 4.70
N THR A 20 -20.62 9.82 3.76
CA THR A 20 -20.22 9.78 2.34
C THR A 20 -19.39 11.00 1.93
N GLU A 21 -19.12 11.91 2.86
CA GLU A 21 -18.43 13.17 2.60
C GLU A 21 -16.93 13.05 2.85
N VAL A 22 -16.16 13.83 2.08
CA VAL A 22 -14.72 14.01 2.27
C VAL A 22 -14.52 14.85 3.52
N THR A 23 -13.91 14.28 4.56
CA THR A 23 -13.62 15.00 5.81
C THR A 23 -12.12 15.06 6.06
N ASP A 24 -11.63 16.18 6.58
CA ASP A 24 -10.25 16.35 7.03
C ASP A 24 -10.02 15.78 8.45
N GLU A 25 -10.91 14.88 8.90
CA GLU A 25 -10.84 14.24 10.22
C GLU A 25 -9.63 13.30 10.28
N ILE A 26 -8.85 13.41 11.35
CA ILE A 26 -7.67 12.57 11.60
C ILE A 26 -8.11 11.34 12.40
N THR A 27 -7.68 10.13 11.98
CA THR A 27 -8.05 8.89 12.69
C THR A 27 -7.37 8.74 14.05
N PHE A 28 -6.11 9.19 14.18
CA PHE A 28 -5.28 8.95 15.36
C PHE A 28 -4.92 10.26 16.07
N SER A 29 -5.02 10.25 17.40
CA SER A 29 -4.47 11.31 18.24
C SER A 29 -2.94 11.39 18.12
N LYS A 30 -2.38 12.54 18.50
CA LYS A 30 -0.93 12.74 18.52
C LYS A 30 -0.24 11.76 19.48
N GLU A 31 -0.89 11.46 20.60
CA GLU A 31 -0.44 10.53 21.63
C GLU A 31 -0.39 9.09 21.10
N GLU A 32 -1.41 8.64 20.36
CA GLU A 32 -1.41 7.32 19.70
C GLU A 32 -0.32 7.22 18.65
N ILE A 33 -0.17 8.23 17.80
CA ILE A 33 0.87 8.30 16.77
C ILE A 33 2.26 8.20 17.39
N ASN A 34 2.52 8.95 18.47
CA ASN A 34 3.82 8.92 19.15
C ASN A 34 4.05 7.60 19.88
N SER A 35 3.04 7.04 20.53
CA SER A 35 3.14 5.74 21.22
C SER A 35 3.49 4.63 20.23
N LEU A 36 2.83 4.62 19.06
CA LEU A 36 3.13 3.66 18.00
C LEU A 36 4.54 3.86 17.43
N TYR A 37 4.96 5.11 17.20
CA TYR A 37 6.31 5.41 16.74
C TYR A 37 7.38 4.93 17.72
N GLU A 38 7.24 5.24 19.01
CA GLU A 38 8.19 4.83 20.05
C GLU A 38 8.25 3.31 20.19
N TRP A 39 7.10 2.63 20.08
CA TRP A 39 7.05 1.17 20.08
C TRP A 39 7.80 0.57 18.87
N VAL A 40 7.60 1.10 17.66
CA VAL A 40 8.37 0.67 16.48
C VAL A 40 9.85 0.98 16.68
N GLU A 41 10.22 2.18 17.12
CA GLU A 41 11.62 2.56 17.35
C GLU A 41 12.35 1.59 18.31
N GLN A 42 11.62 1.03 19.27
CA GLN A 42 12.14 0.06 20.24
C GLN A 42 12.18 -1.39 19.74
N GLY A 43 11.66 -1.70 18.55
CA GLY A 43 11.71 -3.03 17.94
C GLY A 43 10.38 -3.58 17.42
N GLY A 44 9.28 -2.82 17.55
CA GLY A 44 8.00 -3.20 16.97
C GLY A 44 7.99 -3.15 15.44
N SER A 45 7.05 -3.87 14.84
CA SER A 45 6.85 -3.90 13.39
C SER A 45 5.50 -3.31 12.99
N LEU A 46 5.50 -2.37 12.05
CA LEU A 46 4.32 -1.72 11.50
C LEU A 46 4.10 -2.12 10.04
N LEU A 47 2.86 -2.52 9.73
CA LEU A 47 2.34 -2.59 8.37
C LEU A 47 1.17 -1.61 8.25
N VAL A 48 1.26 -0.66 7.32
CA VAL A 48 0.27 0.42 7.18
C VAL A 48 -0.13 0.62 5.71
N PHE A 49 -1.38 0.97 5.48
CA PHE A 49 -1.94 1.23 4.15
C PHE A 49 -2.48 2.67 4.09
N SER A 50 -2.14 3.41 3.03
CA SER A 50 -2.70 4.75 2.82
C SER A 50 -4.13 4.72 2.29
N GLU A 51 -4.52 3.69 1.52
CA GLU A 51 -5.85 3.54 0.91
C GLU A 51 -6.17 4.57 -0.19
N HIS A 52 -7.37 4.46 -0.78
CA HIS A 52 -7.91 5.36 -1.81
C HIS A 52 -8.54 6.61 -1.21
N ALA A 53 -8.50 7.72 -1.95
CA ALA A 53 -9.29 8.90 -1.64
C ALA A 53 -10.80 8.57 -1.56
N PRO A 54 -11.54 9.18 -0.60
CA PRO A 54 -11.15 10.27 0.29
C PRO A 54 -10.55 9.83 1.64
N LEU A 55 -10.31 8.54 1.84
CA LEU A 55 -9.85 7.99 3.13
C LEU A 55 -8.33 8.13 3.31
N ASP A 56 -7.62 8.35 2.21
CA ASP A 56 -6.17 8.49 2.14
C ASP A 56 -5.59 9.60 2.99
N GLN A 57 -6.38 10.62 3.32
CA GLN A 57 -5.92 11.74 4.14
C GLN A 57 -5.83 11.41 5.63
N ALA A 58 -6.68 10.52 6.14
CA ALA A 58 -6.83 10.29 7.57
C ALA A 58 -5.57 9.64 8.21
N ILE A 59 -4.79 8.94 7.39
CA ILE A 59 -3.55 8.24 7.77
C ILE A 59 -2.30 9.11 7.61
N ASN A 60 -2.39 10.25 6.91
CA ASN A 60 -1.23 11.08 6.57
C ASN A 60 -0.43 11.56 7.80
N PRO A 61 -1.06 12.00 8.91
CA PRO A 61 -0.30 12.37 10.11
C PRO A 61 0.56 11.22 10.65
N LEU A 62 0.06 9.99 10.58
CA LEU A 62 0.81 8.80 10.98
C LEU A 62 1.97 8.52 10.02
N LEU A 63 1.72 8.49 8.71
CA LEU A 63 2.77 8.26 7.70
C LEU A 63 3.88 9.32 7.81
N ASN A 64 3.50 10.58 7.97
CA ASN A 64 4.44 11.69 8.14
C ASN A 64 5.33 11.52 9.37
N ARG A 65 4.79 10.99 10.49
CA ARG A 65 5.59 10.68 11.69
C ARG A 65 6.70 9.66 11.40
N PHE A 66 6.45 8.74 10.48
CA PHE A 66 7.42 7.75 9.98
C PHE A 66 8.28 8.26 8.82
N GLY A 67 8.13 9.52 8.40
CA GLY A 67 8.87 10.12 7.30
C GLY A 67 8.46 9.59 5.93
N ILE A 68 7.20 9.18 5.80
CA ILE A 68 6.57 8.73 4.56
C ILE A 68 5.51 9.76 4.18
N GLU A 69 5.56 10.25 2.95
CA GLU A 69 4.54 11.11 2.37
C GLU A 69 3.66 10.28 1.44
N SER A 70 2.35 10.56 1.44
CA SER A 70 1.37 9.95 0.52
C SER A 70 0.75 11.01 -0.37
N SER A 71 0.53 10.69 -1.64
CA SER A 71 -0.25 11.54 -2.54
C SER A 71 -1.75 11.41 -2.25
N ILE A 72 -2.50 12.47 -2.52
CA ILE A 72 -3.97 12.47 -2.42
C ILE A 72 -4.54 12.48 -3.83
N GLY A 73 -5.46 11.55 -4.12
CA GLY A 73 -6.04 11.36 -5.46
C GLY A 73 -5.97 9.90 -5.92
N THR A 74 -5.56 9.66 -7.16
CA THR A 74 -5.37 8.32 -7.72
C THR A 74 -4.09 8.25 -8.50
N THR A 75 -3.25 7.29 -8.15
CA THR A 75 -2.04 6.98 -8.92
C THR A 75 -2.42 6.17 -10.15
N ILE A 76 -1.98 6.64 -11.31
CA ILE A 76 -2.16 5.96 -12.60
C ILE A 76 -0.83 5.80 -13.30
N ASP A 77 -0.74 4.87 -14.25
CA ASP A 77 0.40 4.75 -15.16
C ASP A 77 -0.11 4.55 -16.60
N SER A 78 0.37 5.35 -17.54
CA SER A 78 -0.08 5.29 -18.94
C SER A 78 0.56 4.17 -19.76
N LEU A 79 1.63 3.54 -19.26
CA LEU A 79 2.34 2.44 -19.93
C LEU A 79 2.19 1.11 -19.20
N ASN A 80 2.29 1.12 -17.87
CA ASN A 80 2.39 -0.10 -17.04
C ASN A 80 1.08 -0.48 -16.37
N TYR A 81 -0.07 -0.21 -16.99
CA TYR A 81 -1.37 -0.63 -16.48
C TYR A 81 -1.85 -1.94 -17.11
N ASN A 82 -2.83 -2.59 -16.47
CA ASN A 82 -3.49 -3.76 -17.04
C ASN A 82 -4.31 -3.37 -18.29
N LYS A 83 -3.77 -3.68 -19.47
CA LYS A 83 -4.35 -3.33 -20.77
C LYS A 83 -5.60 -4.13 -21.13
N GLU A 84 -5.75 -5.33 -20.60
CA GLU A 84 -6.94 -6.15 -20.82
C GLU A 84 -8.17 -5.52 -20.16
N ILE A 85 -7.97 -4.96 -18.96
CA ILE A 85 -9.02 -4.29 -18.17
C ILE A 85 -9.18 -2.82 -18.59
N GLY A 86 -8.12 -2.18 -19.09
CA GLY A 86 -8.18 -0.81 -19.62
C GLY A 86 -8.18 0.28 -18.54
N ARG A 87 -7.88 -0.05 -17.28
CA ARG A 87 -7.88 0.90 -16.15
C ARG A 87 -6.46 1.34 -15.83
N THR A 88 -6.14 2.61 -16.06
CA THR A 88 -4.78 3.15 -15.86
C THR A 88 -4.34 3.19 -14.39
N GLY A 89 -5.27 3.16 -13.44
CA GLY A 89 -4.96 2.99 -12.01
C GLY A 89 -4.64 1.56 -11.59
N TRP A 90 -4.87 0.58 -12.47
CA TRP A 90 -4.54 -0.82 -12.18
C TRP A 90 -3.13 -1.11 -12.69
N ILE A 91 -2.15 -0.67 -11.90
CA ILE A 91 -0.73 -0.64 -12.29
C ILE A 91 -0.13 -2.03 -12.07
N GLU A 92 0.45 -2.61 -13.12
CA GLU A 92 1.21 -3.86 -13.07
C GLU A 92 2.69 -3.59 -12.75
N PHE A 93 3.24 -4.37 -11.83
CA PHE A 93 4.64 -4.32 -11.44
C PHE A 93 5.32 -5.64 -11.79
N SER A 94 6.48 -5.58 -12.44
CA SER A 94 7.33 -6.72 -12.74
C SER A 94 8.81 -6.33 -12.74
N ASN A 95 9.70 -7.31 -12.83
CA ASN A 95 11.11 -7.01 -13.09
C ASN A 95 11.33 -6.43 -14.50
N GLN A 96 10.50 -6.82 -15.47
CA GLN A 96 10.64 -6.42 -16.87
C GLN A 96 10.32 -4.93 -17.08
N ASN A 97 9.32 -4.40 -16.36
CA ASN A 97 8.98 -2.98 -16.40
C ASN A 97 9.69 -2.15 -15.30
N GLY A 98 10.60 -2.76 -14.54
CA GLY A 98 11.36 -2.10 -13.49
C GLY A 98 10.61 -1.90 -12.17
N GLY A 99 9.32 -2.20 -12.10
CA GLY A 99 8.50 -2.01 -10.90
C GLY A 99 8.90 -2.89 -9.70
N LEU A 100 9.50 -4.06 -9.96
CA LEU A 100 9.97 -5.01 -8.92
C LEU A 100 11.50 -5.18 -8.88
N LYS A 101 12.28 -4.18 -9.35
CA LYS A 101 13.74 -4.31 -9.48
C LYS A 101 14.52 -4.44 -8.17
N SER A 102 13.90 -4.09 -7.04
CA SER A 102 14.53 -4.13 -5.72
C SER A 102 14.92 -5.55 -5.31
N GLN A 103 16.08 -5.69 -4.66
CA GLN A 103 16.56 -6.97 -4.12
C GLN A 103 16.11 -7.20 -2.66
N HIS A 104 15.15 -6.40 -2.18
CA HIS A 104 14.64 -6.50 -0.82
C HIS A 104 14.11 -7.92 -0.53
N PRO A 105 14.33 -8.48 0.69
CA PRO A 105 13.87 -9.83 1.03
C PRO A 105 12.37 -10.07 0.81
N ILE A 106 11.55 -9.02 0.89
CA ILE A 106 10.11 -9.09 0.61
C ILE A 106 9.83 -9.51 -0.85
N LEU A 107 10.60 -9.00 -1.81
CA LEU A 107 10.44 -9.37 -3.22
C LEU A 107 11.24 -10.62 -3.58
N LYS A 108 12.45 -10.75 -3.03
CA LYS A 108 13.34 -11.87 -3.36
C LYS A 108 12.84 -13.21 -2.81
N GLY A 109 12.16 -13.20 -1.67
CA GLY A 109 11.82 -14.41 -0.93
C GLY A 109 13.06 -15.11 -0.34
N ARG A 110 12.85 -16.21 0.39
CA ARG A 110 13.95 -17.04 0.94
C ARG A 110 14.46 -18.06 -0.05
N THR A 111 13.63 -18.41 -1.04
CA THR A 111 13.94 -19.35 -2.12
C THR A 111 13.39 -18.81 -3.43
N GLU A 112 13.83 -19.34 -4.57
CA GLU A 112 13.32 -18.94 -5.89
C GLU A 112 11.80 -19.15 -6.05
N LYS A 113 11.20 -20.11 -5.32
CA LYS A 113 9.75 -20.32 -5.32
C LYS A 113 8.97 -19.23 -4.57
N GLU A 114 9.65 -18.49 -3.71
CA GLU A 114 9.07 -17.39 -2.93
C GLU A 114 9.30 -16.02 -3.58
N ARG A 115 9.96 -15.98 -4.74
CA ARG A 115 10.24 -14.76 -5.46
C ARG A 115 8.94 -14.17 -6.01
N VAL A 116 8.76 -12.87 -5.76
CA VAL A 116 7.67 -12.08 -6.33
C VAL A 116 8.12 -11.56 -7.70
N THR A 117 7.34 -11.89 -8.72
CA THR A 117 7.68 -11.64 -10.13
C THR A 117 6.65 -10.79 -10.85
N LYS A 118 5.39 -10.85 -10.43
CA LYS A 118 4.30 -10.06 -10.98
C LYS A 118 3.30 -9.64 -9.89
N LEU A 119 2.97 -8.36 -9.83
CA LEU A 119 1.93 -7.81 -8.96
C LEU A 119 1.07 -6.81 -9.74
N MET A 120 -0.11 -6.50 -9.21
CA MET A 120 -0.97 -5.43 -9.70
C MET A 120 -1.68 -4.76 -8.53
N THR A 121 -1.60 -3.44 -8.46
CA THR A 121 -2.38 -2.62 -7.52
C THR A 121 -3.69 -2.17 -8.15
N PHE A 122 -4.62 -1.65 -7.35
CA PHE A 122 -5.98 -1.36 -7.78
C PHE A 122 -6.33 0.13 -7.65
N GLY A 123 -5.35 1.01 -7.85
CA GLY A 123 -5.43 2.46 -7.64
C GLY A 123 -4.57 2.90 -6.46
N GLY A 124 -5.16 3.71 -5.58
CA GLY A 124 -4.54 4.17 -4.34
C GLY A 124 -3.52 5.28 -4.54
N SER A 125 -2.75 5.54 -3.49
CA SER A 125 -1.79 6.63 -3.44
C SER A 125 -0.38 6.21 -3.86
N ALA A 126 0.40 7.21 -4.26
CA ALA A 126 1.84 7.10 -4.44
C ALA A 126 2.52 7.55 -3.15
N LEU A 127 3.58 6.84 -2.76
CA LEU A 127 4.34 7.08 -1.56
C LEU A 127 5.73 7.61 -1.88
N THR A 128 6.26 8.45 -1.00
CA THR A 128 7.67 8.89 -0.98
C THR A 128 8.25 8.69 0.41
N GLY A 129 9.43 8.08 0.52
CA GLY A 129 10.14 7.97 1.79
C GLY A 129 11.63 7.82 1.57
N LYS A 130 12.42 8.88 1.79
CA LYS A 130 13.87 8.91 1.45
C LYS A 130 14.71 7.83 2.13
N LYS A 131 14.28 7.34 3.29
CA LYS A 131 14.97 6.29 4.07
C LYS A 131 14.46 4.87 3.77
N TYR A 132 13.49 4.75 2.86
CA TYR A 132 12.80 3.50 2.57
C TYR A 132 13.22 2.96 1.22
N THR A 133 13.18 1.64 1.10
CA THR A 133 13.36 0.94 -0.17
C THR A 133 12.02 0.87 -0.90
N ASN A 134 12.01 1.27 -2.17
CA ASN A 134 10.85 1.06 -3.04
C ASN A 134 10.70 -0.45 -3.33
N LEU A 135 9.51 -0.99 -3.04
CA LEU A 135 9.13 -2.37 -3.36
C LEU A 135 8.28 -2.45 -4.63
N LEU A 136 7.38 -1.48 -4.83
CA LEU A 136 6.55 -1.34 -6.02
C LEU A 136 6.87 -0.01 -6.68
N GLU A 137 7.98 0.05 -7.40
CA GLU A 137 8.49 1.31 -7.95
C GLU A 137 7.61 1.82 -9.10
N LEU A 138 7.21 3.08 -9.00
CA LEU A 138 6.44 3.74 -10.04
C LEU A 138 7.36 4.21 -11.17
N SER A 139 6.87 4.11 -12.41
CA SER A 139 7.62 4.54 -13.57
C SER A 139 7.57 6.06 -13.77
N GLU A 140 8.36 6.57 -14.71
CA GLU A 140 8.32 7.98 -15.11
C GLU A 140 6.99 8.37 -15.80
N THR A 141 6.21 7.39 -16.28
CA THR A 141 4.88 7.61 -16.87
C THR A 141 3.75 7.48 -15.86
N SER A 142 4.09 7.39 -14.57
CA SER A 142 3.12 7.48 -13.49
C SER A 142 2.70 8.92 -13.23
N GLU A 143 1.41 9.11 -12.96
CA GLU A 143 0.82 10.40 -12.65
C GLU A 143 -0.11 10.24 -11.44
N ASN A 144 -0.34 11.35 -10.73
CA ASN A 144 -1.42 11.44 -9.75
C ASN A 144 -2.54 12.29 -10.35
N VAL A 145 -3.74 11.73 -10.41
CA VAL A 145 -4.93 12.38 -10.98
C VAL A 145 -6.02 12.56 -9.91
N MET A 146 -6.99 13.42 -10.21
CA MET A 146 -8.17 13.58 -9.36
C MET A 146 -8.91 12.25 -9.27
N HIS A 147 -9.22 11.81 -8.05
CA HIS A 147 -10.04 10.62 -7.84
C HIS A 147 -11.47 10.88 -8.31
N SER A 148 -12.22 9.80 -8.63
CA SER A 148 -13.60 9.88 -9.12
C SER A 148 -14.58 10.60 -8.17
N THR A 149 -14.23 10.71 -6.88
CA THR A 149 -14.99 11.48 -5.88
C THR A 149 -14.72 12.98 -5.92
N GLY A 150 -13.80 13.46 -6.78
CA GLY A 150 -13.41 14.87 -6.90
C GLY A 150 -12.23 15.29 -6.00
N VAL A 151 -11.60 14.35 -5.29
CA VAL A 151 -10.49 14.62 -4.35
C VAL A 151 -9.13 14.53 -5.04
N GLY A 152 -8.21 15.44 -4.71
CA GLY A 152 -6.87 15.53 -5.32
C GLY A 152 -6.89 16.18 -6.71
N PRO A 153 -5.79 16.10 -7.49
CA PRO A 153 -4.51 15.51 -7.13
C PRO A 153 -3.68 16.47 -6.27
N ILE A 154 -3.13 15.97 -5.16
CA ILE A 154 -2.15 16.69 -4.33
C ILE A 154 -0.93 15.80 -4.14
N GLY A 155 0.25 16.34 -4.41
CA GLY A 155 1.50 15.61 -4.29
C GLY A 155 1.67 14.50 -5.34
N LYS A 156 2.77 13.77 -5.21
CA LYS A 156 3.15 12.61 -6.03
C LYS A 156 4.12 11.73 -5.25
N GLY A 157 4.36 10.53 -5.74
CA GLY A 157 5.35 9.62 -5.16
C GLY A 157 6.10 8.84 -6.22
N ASN A 158 7.02 7.99 -5.76
CA ASN A 158 7.86 7.15 -6.62
C ASN A 158 7.69 5.65 -6.33
N SER A 159 6.76 5.28 -5.45
CA SER A 159 6.46 3.88 -5.12
C SER A 159 5.01 3.72 -4.70
N GLN A 160 4.45 2.51 -4.83
CA GLN A 160 3.20 2.12 -4.14
C GLN A 160 3.43 1.16 -2.97
N ALA A 161 4.68 0.80 -2.69
CA ALA A 161 5.03 0.14 -1.44
C ALA A 161 6.46 0.45 -1.01
N LEU A 162 6.64 0.73 0.27
CA LEU A 162 7.90 1.10 0.88
C LEU A 162 8.23 0.11 2.01
N ALA A 163 9.50 -0.23 2.18
CA ALA A 163 9.98 -0.99 3.34
C ALA A 163 11.24 -0.36 3.92
N GLY A 164 11.33 -0.29 5.25
CA GLY A 164 12.46 0.36 5.93
C GLY A 164 12.54 0.06 7.42
N ILE A 165 13.62 0.53 8.03
CA ILE A 165 13.91 0.37 9.46
C ILE A 165 13.72 1.70 10.16
N VAL A 166 13.11 1.66 11.35
CA VAL A 166 12.94 2.82 12.23
C VAL A 166 13.41 2.42 13.63
N GLY A 167 14.52 3.02 14.08
CA GLY A 167 15.21 2.56 15.29
C GLY A 167 15.62 1.10 15.14
N LYS A 168 15.05 0.23 15.99
CA LYS A 168 15.23 -1.23 15.96
C LYS A 168 14.09 -1.96 15.25
N GLY A 169 12.99 -1.27 14.94
CA GLY A 169 11.80 -1.85 14.34
C GLY A 169 11.75 -1.73 12.84
N LYS A 170 10.66 -2.25 12.27
CA LYS A 170 10.44 -2.37 10.84
C LYS A 170 9.13 -1.73 10.43
N VAL A 171 9.11 -1.12 9.26
CA VAL A 171 7.92 -0.49 8.71
C VAL A 171 7.78 -0.91 7.25
N VAL A 172 6.57 -1.36 6.90
CA VAL A 172 6.12 -1.51 5.51
C VAL A 172 4.89 -0.64 5.32
N ALA A 173 4.89 0.20 4.28
CA ALA A 173 3.76 1.05 3.92
C ALA A 173 3.33 0.75 2.49
N LEU A 174 2.02 0.67 2.23
CA LEU A 174 1.46 0.48 0.90
C LEU A 174 0.45 1.56 0.54
N GLY A 175 0.42 1.93 -0.74
CA GLY A 175 -0.52 2.89 -1.31
C GLY A 175 -1.95 2.37 -1.47
N ASP A 176 -2.12 1.05 -1.45
CA ASP A 176 -3.37 0.34 -1.72
C ASP A 176 -3.43 -0.94 -0.89
N SER A 177 -4.58 -1.25 -0.30
CA SER A 177 -4.77 -2.43 0.54
C SER A 177 -5.38 -3.62 -0.20
N ASN A 178 -5.98 -3.39 -1.38
CA ASN A 178 -6.75 -4.41 -2.09
C ASN A 178 -5.94 -5.67 -2.42
N GLY A 179 -4.64 -5.50 -2.71
CA GLY A 179 -3.71 -6.61 -2.90
C GLY A 179 -3.58 -7.57 -1.71
N PHE A 180 -3.76 -7.07 -0.49
CA PHE A 180 -3.67 -7.83 0.77
C PHE A 180 -4.98 -8.53 1.15
N THR A 181 -6.02 -8.42 0.34
CA THR A 181 -7.32 -9.05 0.59
C THR A 181 -7.49 -10.34 -0.22
N ALA A 182 -8.52 -11.13 0.07
CA ALA A 182 -8.98 -12.25 -0.75
C ALA A 182 -10.44 -12.04 -1.17
N MET A 183 -10.69 -10.94 -1.88
CA MET A 183 -12.05 -10.53 -2.28
C MET A 183 -12.57 -11.31 -3.49
N ILE A 184 -13.89 -11.45 -3.53
CA ILE A 184 -14.67 -11.92 -4.68
C ILE A 184 -15.88 -11.01 -4.80
N PHE A 185 -15.94 -10.21 -5.87
CA PHE A 185 -17.09 -9.40 -6.22
C PHE A 185 -18.09 -10.26 -7.00
N ASN A 186 -19.38 -10.10 -6.69
CA ASN A 186 -20.46 -10.68 -7.51
C ASN A 186 -20.94 -9.58 -8.44
N GLU A 187 -20.82 -9.82 -9.74
CA GLU A 187 -21.29 -8.90 -10.77
C GLU A 187 -22.80 -9.05 -10.99
N GLU A 188 -23.44 -8.04 -11.57
CA GLU A 188 -24.88 -8.05 -11.85
C GLU A 188 -25.30 -9.19 -12.80
N ASP A 189 -24.38 -9.62 -13.68
CA ASP A 189 -24.59 -10.75 -14.60
C ASP A 189 -24.40 -12.13 -13.94
N GLY A 190 -24.14 -12.17 -12.62
CA GLY A 190 -23.91 -13.38 -11.85
C GLY A 190 -22.50 -13.95 -11.96
N SER A 191 -21.61 -13.30 -12.73
CA SER A 191 -20.20 -13.65 -12.77
C SER A 191 -19.49 -13.21 -11.47
N LYS A 192 -18.30 -13.77 -11.24
CA LYS A 192 -17.48 -13.49 -10.06
C LYS A 192 -16.16 -12.88 -10.48
N GLN A 193 -15.87 -11.68 -9.98
CA GLN A 193 -14.60 -11.01 -10.22
C GLN A 193 -13.70 -11.12 -8.97
N PRO A 194 -12.58 -11.88 -9.04
CA PRO A 194 -11.62 -11.94 -7.94
C PRO A 194 -10.78 -10.66 -7.85
N ALA A 195 -10.29 -10.36 -6.64
CA ALA A 195 -9.27 -9.34 -6.42
C ALA A 195 -8.26 -9.78 -5.34
N GLY A 196 -7.12 -9.09 -5.29
CA GLY A 196 -6.03 -9.40 -4.35
C GLY A 196 -5.50 -10.83 -4.50
N MET A 197 -5.37 -11.54 -3.37
CA MET A 197 -4.84 -12.90 -3.29
C MET A 197 -5.66 -13.98 -4.02
N ASN A 198 -6.86 -13.66 -4.52
CA ASN A 198 -7.64 -14.58 -5.35
C ASN A 198 -7.26 -14.52 -6.84
N LEU A 199 -6.48 -13.52 -7.28
CA LEU A 199 -5.94 -13.46 -8.64
C LEU A 199 -4.68 -14.32 -8.72
N LYS A 200 -4.75 -15.43 -9.47
CA LYS A 200 -3.71 -16.46 -9.50
C LYS A 200 -2.51 -16.07 -10.37
N GLU A 201 -2.70 -15.12 -11.25
CA GLU A 201 -1.72 -14.56 -12.17
C GLU A 201 -0.78 -13.53 -11.50
N TYR A 202 -1.10 -13.11 -10.27
CA TYR A 202 -0.28 -12.20 -9.47
C TYR A 202 0.20 -12.86 -8.18
N ASP A 203 1.42 -12.54 -7.77
CA ASP A 203 2.11 -13.16 -6.63
C ASP A 203 1.68 -12.57 -5.28
N TRP A 204 0.45 -12.03 -5.17
CA TRP A 204 -0.04 -11.34 -3.96
C TRP A 204 0.07 -12.19 -2.70
N LYS A 205 -0.36 -13.46 -2.78
CA LYS A 205 -0.23 -14.40 -1.66
C LYS A 205 1.22 -14.52 -1.18
N GLN A 206 2.18 -14.59 -2.11
CA GLN A 206 3.59 -14.71 -1.78
C GLN A 206 4.17 -13.39 -1.23
N PHE A 207 3.77 -12.25 -1.80
CA PHE A 207 4.17 -10.93 -1.31
C PHE A 207 3.70 -10.69 0.13
N VAL A 208 2.46 -11.06 0.45
CA VAL A 208 1.91 -10.98 1.82
C VAL A 208 2.72 -11.86 2.78
N LEU A 209 2.97 -13.13 2.42
CA LEU A 209 3.77 -14.04 3.24
C LEU A 209 5.19 -13.51 3.47
N ASN A 210 5.85 -13.01 2.42
CA ASN A 210 7.20 -12.47 2.53
C ASN A 210 7.23 -11.20 3.40
N THR A 211 6.21 -10.35 3.30
CA THR A 211 6.05 -9.14 4.12
C THR A 211 5.93 -9.51 5.59
N LEU A 212 5.02 -10.42 5.93
CA LEU A 212 4.81 -10.85 7.32
C LEU A 212 6.04 -11.56 7.89
N HIS A 213 6.71 -12.43 7.11
CA HIS A 213 7.97 -13.06 7.52
C HIS A 213 9.10 -12.04 7.73
N TRP A 214 9.15 -10.96 6.96
CA TRP A 214 10.17 -9.94 7.12
C TRP A 214 9.92 -9.10 8.37
N LEU A 215 8.67 -8.73 8.62
CA LEU A 215 8.22 -7.98 9.80
C LEU A 215 8.35 -8.78 11.09
N SER A 216 8.09 -10.10 11.07
CA SER A 216 8.09 -10.93 12.29
C SER A 216 9.49 -11.37 12.75
N LYS A 217 10.52 -11.21 11.91
CA LYS A 217 11.91 -11.57 12.26
C LYS A 217 12.54 -10.42 13.03
N ASN A 218 12.95 -10.65 14.27
CA ASN A 218 13.83 -9.74 15.00
C ASN A 218 15.28 -10.00 14.64
#